data_AF-A0A1F0NKI6-F1
#
_entry.id   AF-A0A1F0NKI6-F1
#
_cell.length_a   1.000
_cell.length_b   1.000
_cell.length_c   1.000
_cell.angle_alpha   90.00
_cell.angle_beta   90.00
_cell.angle_gamma   90.00
#
_symmetry.space_group_name_H-M   'P 1'
#
loop_
_entity.id
_entity.type
_entity.pdbx_description
1 polymer ?
#
loop_
_entity_poly.entity_id
_entity_poly.type
_entity_poly.pdbx_seq_one_letter_code
_entity_poly.pdbx_strand_id
1 'polypeptide(L)'
;MEDSDVLKLVKMKEGIKSDKRDEYLMKLIKSSIDELEQVKGIAIDLNLPHHVTFVADWTYYQYINKDQPTMPRYLQQKLHDYQITYRKQAES
;
A
#
# COMPACT_ATOMS: atom_id res chain seq x y z
N MET A 1 -11.73 -6.40 -7.04
CA MET A 1 -10.35 -6.93 -7.11
C MET A 1 -9.88 -7.17 -5.69
N GLU A 2 -9.31 -8.35 -5.42
CA GLU A 2 -9.00 -8.84 -4.08
C GLU A 2 -7.56 -8.46 -3.68
N ASP A 3 -7.24 -8.47 -2.37
CA ASP A 3 -5.89 -8.27 -1.81
C ASP A 3 -4.77 -9.09 -2.52
N SER A 4 -5.17 -10.18 -3.20
CA SER A 4 -4.31 -11.04 -4.00
C SER A 4 -3.56 -10.32 -5.12
N ASP A 5 -4.10 -9.25 -5.71
CA ASP A 5 -3.41 -8.50 -6.78
C ASP A 5 -2.34 -7.57 -6.22
N VAL A 6 -2.58 -6.99 -5.03
CA VAL A 6 -1.56 -6.24 -4.30
C VAL A 6 -0.40 -7.16 -3.93
N LEU A 7 -0.69 -8.37 -3.44
CA LEU A 7 0.34 -9.35 -3.08
C LEU A 7 1.23 -9.72 -4.27
N LYS A 8 0.66 -9.96 -5.45
CA LYS A 8 1.42 -10.25 -6.67
C LYS A 8 2.40 -9.11 -7.01
N LEU A 9 1.94 -7.86 -6.93
CA LEU A 9 2.77 -6.70 -7.24
C LEU A 9 3.89 -6.50 -6.21
N VAL A 10 3.61 -6.69 -4.92
CA VAL A 10 4.62 -6.60 -3.86
C VAL A 10 5.70 -7.68 -4.06
N LYS A 11 5.29 -8.93 -4.33
CA LYS A 11 6.22 -10.02 -4.63
C LYS A 11 7.06 -9.75 -5.88
N MET A 12 6.44 -9.21 -6.93
CA MET A 12 7.14 -8.82 -8.15
C MET A 12 8.19 -7.73 -7.91
N LYS A 13 7.88 -6.71 -7.11
CA LYS A 13 8.80 -5.61 -6.77
C LYS A 13 10.01 -6.08 -5.97
N GLU A 14 9.82 -7.00 -5.02
CA GLU A 14 10.88 -7.56 -4.19
C GLU A 14 11.64 -8.71 -4.89
N GLY A 15 11.09 -9.30 -5.95
CA GLY A 15 11.65 -10.49 -6.61
C GLY A 15 11.35 -11.81 -5.88
N ILE A 16 10.32 -11.86 -5.03
CA ILE A 16 9.90 -13.06 -4.31
C ILE A 16 9.12 -13.99 -5.25
N LYS A 17 9.63 -15.22 -5.44
CA LYS A 17 8.94 -16.27 -6.23
C LYS A 17 8.25 -17.33 -5.37
N SER A 18 8.69 -17.52 -4.12
CA SER A 18 8.09 -18.48 -3.19
C SER A 18 6.84 -17.93 -2.50
N ASP A 19 6.09 -18.81 -1.85
CA ASP A 19 4.89 -18.52 -1.05
C ASP A 19 5.16 -18.43 0.48
N LYS A 20 6.36 -18.80 0.94
CA LYS A 20 6.74 -18.85 2.37
C LYS A 20 6.49 -17.58 3.18
N ARG A 21 6.39 -16.41 2.53
CA ARG A 21 6.16 -15.10 3.18
C ARG A 21 4.77 -14.54 2.90
N ASP A 22 3.91 -15.26 2.19
CA ASP A 22 2.62 -14.73 1.70
C ASP A 22 1.69 -14.38 2.86
N GLU A 23 1.65 -15.18 3.93
CA GLU A 23 0.86 -14.87 5.13
C GLU A 23 1.33 -13.56 5.79
N TYR A 24 2.65 -13.37 5.90
CA TYR A 24 3.23 -12.16 6.46
C TYR A 24 2.96 -10.95 5.57
N LEU A 25 3.17 -11.07 4.25
CA LEU A 25 2.91 -10.00 3.29
C LEU A 25 1.43 -9.62 3.26
N MET A 26 0.52 -10.60 3.37
CA MET A 26 -0.92 -10.33 3.43
C MET A 26 -1.30 -9.53 4.68
N LYS A 27 -0.73 -9.88 5.84
CA LYS A 27 -0.92 -9.09 7.08
C LYS A 27 -0.37 -7.68 6.92
N LEU A 28 0.78 -7.52 6.26
CA LEU A 28 1.37 -6.21 6.00
C LEU A 28 0.49 -5.38 5.06
N ILE A 29 -0.04 -5.96 3.97
CA ILE A 29 -0.96 -5.29 3.04
C ILE A 29 -2.20 -4.78 3.76
N LYS A 30 -2.80 -5.59 4.63
CA LYS A 30 -3.95 -5.17 5.44
C LYS A 30 -3.60 -4.01 6.36
N SER A 31 -2.46 -4.09 7.06
CA SER A 31 -1.96 -3.00 7.87
C SER A 31 -1.67 -1.73 7.06
N SER A 32 -1.18 -1.87 5.83
CA SER A 32 -0.93 -0.76 4.90
C SER A 32 -2.23 -0.06 4.51
N ILE A 33 -3.27 -0.83 4.16
CA ILE A 33 -4.59 -0.30 3.81
C ILE A 33 -5.17 0.41 5.03
N ASP A 34 -5.17 -0.23 6.20
CA ASP A 34 -5.66 0.38 7.44
C ASP A 34 -4.95 1.69 7.77
N GLU A 35 -3.62 1.75 7.63
CA GLU A 35 -2.89 3.01 7.85
C GLU A 35 -3.29 4.09 6.83
N LEU A 36 -3.36 3.75 5.53
CA LEU A 36 -3.74 4.69 4.48
C LEU A 36 -5.15 5.24 4.71
N GLU A 37 -6.08 4.39 5.14
CA GLU A 37 -7.46 4.78 5.38
C GLU A 37 -7.66 5.53 6.69
N GLN A 38 -7.24 4.94 7.80
CA GLN A 38 -7.58 5.40 9.14
C GLN A 38 -6.63 6.49 9.64
N VAL A 39 -5.36 6.44 9.23
CA VAL A 39 -4.33 7.40 9.69
C VAL A 39 -4.06 8.46 8.64
N LYS A 40 -3.96 8.10 7.36
CA LYS A 40 -3.69 9.07 6.28
C LYS A 40 -4.96 9.69 5.69
N GLY A 41 -6.14 9.15 6.01
CA GLY A 41 -7.43 9.67 5.59
C GLY A 41 -7.70 9.52 4.09
N ILE A 42 -7.23 8.43 3.48
CA ILE A 42 -7.37 8.15 2.05
C ILE A 42 -8.38 7.02 1.88
N ALA A 43 -9.45 7.24 1.11
CA ALA A 43 -10.38 6.18 0.74
C ALA A 43 -9.71 5.27 -0.30
N ILE A 44 -9.51 3.99 0.05
CA ILE A 44 -8.87 3.02 -0.84
C ILE A 44 -9.94 2.18 -1.54
N ASP A 45 -9.96 2.20 -2.87
CA ASP A 45 -10.79 1.30 -3.68
C ASP A 45 -9.88 0.34 -4.47
N LEU A 46 -9.79 -0.90 -4.01
CA LEU A 46 -8.99 -1.93 -4.67
C LEU A 46 -9.56 -2.37 -6.03
N ASN A 47 -10.73 -1.88 -6.47
CA ASN A 47 -11.20 -2.07 -7.85
C ASN A 47 -10.52 -1.13 -8.85
N LEU A 48 -9.83 -0.09 -8.36
CA LEU A 48 -9.12 0.87 -9.18
C LEU A 48 -7.63 0.48 -9.32
N PRO A 49 -7.11 0.25 -10.55
CA PRO A 49 -5.72 -0.18 -10.73
C PRO A 49 -4.67 0.77 -10.13
N HIS A 50 -4.94 2.07 -10.14
CA HIS A 50 -4.04 3.06 -9.56
C HIS A 50 -3.98 2.96 -8.01
N HIS A 51 -5.09 2.63 -7.34
CA HIS A 51 -5.09 2.34 -5.89
C HIS A 51 -4.33 1.05 -5.60
N VAL A 52 -4.52 0.00 -6.39
CA VAL A 52 -3.79 -1.27 -6.21
C VAL A 52 -2.27 -1.06 -6.31
N THR A 53 -1.81 -0.33 -7.34
CA THR A 53 -0.38 -0.01 -7.46
C THR A 53 0.11 0.89 -6.33
N PHE A 54 -0.71 1.85 -5.87
CA PHE A 54 -0.37 2.70 -4.73
C PHE A 54 -0.20 1.91 -3.43
N VAL A 55 -1.14 1.04 -3.09
CA VAL A 55 -1.07 0.17 -1.92
C VAL A 55 0.15 -0.77 -2.04
N ALA A 56 0.44 -1.30 -3.22
CA ALA A 56 1.62 -2.12 -3.44
C ALA A 56 2.93 -1.34 -3.23
N ASP A 57 3.03 -0.10 -3.73
CA ASP A 57 4.19 0.78 -3.50
C ASP A 57 4.37 1.09 -2.01
N TRP A 58 3.27 1.38 -1.31
CA TRP A 58 3.27 1.68 0.13
C TRP A 58 3.66 0.45 0.96
N THR A 59 3.07 -0.70 0.67
CA THR A 59 3.39 -1.98 1.34
C THR A 59 4.85 -2.34 1.12
N TYR A 60 5.34 -2.22 -0.12
CA TYR A 60 6.73 -2.47 -0.45
C TYR A 60 7.66 -1.55 0.35
N TYR A 61 7.37 -0.25 0.38
CA TYR A 61 8.09 0.72 1.22
C TYR A 61 8.13 0.27 2.69
N GLN A 62 7.00 -0.12 3.29
CA GLN A 62 6.98 -0.60 4.69
C GLN A 62 7.76 -1.90 4.88
N TYR A 63 7.76 -2.77 3.87
CA TYR A 63 8.46 -4.05 3.90
C TYR A 63 9.98 -3.89 3.91
N ILE A 64 10.52 -3.05 3.01
CA ILE A 64 11.97 -2.84 2.87
C ILE A 64 12.54 -1.91 3.96
N ASN A 65 11.71 -1.11 4.63
CA ASN A 65 12.16 -0.01 5.48
C ASN A 65 12.23 -0.30 6.99
N LYS A 66 12.49 -1.54 7.37
CA LYS A 66 12.57 -1.94 8.78
C LYS A 66 13.69 -1.24 9.58
N ASP A 67 14.76 -0.81 8.91
CA ASP A 67 15.99 -0.33 9.56
C ASP A 67 16.36 1.16 9.25
N GLN A 68 15.38 1.95 8.79
CA GLN A 68 15.46 3.33 8.23
C GLN A 68 15.89 3.45 6.78
N PRO A 69 14.95 3.94 5.96
CA PRO A 69 15.28 5.01 5.02
C PRO A 69 14.10 5.97 4.78
N THR A 70 14.47 7.17 4.35
CA THR A 70 13.58 8.24 3.89
C THR A 70 12.60 7.72 2.84
N MET A 71 11.31 8.09 2.97
CA MET A 71 10.30 7.82 1.94
C MET A 71 10.73 8.34 0.57
N PRO A 72 10.70 7.52 -0.49
CA PRO A 72 11.01 7.98 -1.85
C PRO A 72 10.16 9.17 -2.25
N ARG A 73 10.76 10.15 -2.96
CA ARG A 73 10.06 11.39 -3.32
C ARG A 73 8.79 11.16 -4.14
N TYR A 74 8.80 10.20 -5.06
CA TYR A 74 7.61 9.85 -5.85
C TYR A 74 6.46 9.35 -4.96
N LEU A 75 6.76 8.59 -3.91
CA LEU A 75 5.76 8.04 -2.99
C LEU A 75 5.20 9.15 -2.10
N GLN A 76 6.04 10.11 -1.69
CA GLN A 76 5.59 11.31 -0.97
C GLN A 76 4.61 12.14 -1.81
N GLN A 77 4.94 12.36 -3.09
CA GLN A 77 4.07 13.10 -4.02
C GLN A 77 2.74 12.36 -4.23
N LYS A 78 2.80 11.06 -4.51
CA LYS A 78 1.61 10.23 -4.70
C LYS A 78 0.73 10.20 -3.45
N LEU A 79 1.33 10.12 -2.26
CA LEU A 79 0.60 10.22 -1.00
C LEU A 79 -0.15 11.56 -0.90
N HIS A 80 0.53 12.68 -1.17
CA HIS A 80 -0.08 14.01 -1.15
C HIS A 80 -1.25 14.13 -2.13
N ASP A 81 -1.05 13.69 -3.38
CA ASP A 81 -2.07 13.72 -4.42
C ASP A 81 -3.30 12.89 -4.02
N TYR A 82 -3.09 11.75 -3.38
CA TYR A 82 -4.16 10.88 -2.90
C TYR A 82 -4.92 11.50 -1.72
N GLN A 83 -4.23 12.18 -0.80
CA GLN A 83 -4.88 12.89 0.31
C GLN A 83 -5.80 14.02 -0.17
N ILE A 84 -5.49 14.63 -1.32
CA ILE A 84 -6.34 15.64 -1.94
C ILE A 84 -7.49 15.00 -2.71
N THR A 85 -7.17 14.01 -3.55
CA THR A 85 -8.11 13.45 -4.55
C THR A 85 -9.09 12.45 -3.94
N TYR A 86 -8.64 11.63 -3.00
CA TYR A 86 -9.40 10.50 -2.44
C TYR A 86 -9.58 10.64 -0.93
N ARG A 87 -9.82 11.85 -0.44
CA ARG A 87 -10.00 12.08 0.99
C ARG A 87 -11.17 11.27 1.54
N LYS A 88 -10.92 10.43 2.54
CA LYS A 88 -11.95 9.70 3.29
C LYS A 88 -12.79 10.73 4.05
N GLN A 89 -14.09 10.79 3.74
CA GLN A 89 -15.01 11.65 4.47
C GLN A 89 -15.21 11.07 5.87
N ALA A 90 -15.20 11.92 6.89
CA ALA A 90 -15.55 11.49 8.22
C ALA A 90 -17.04 11.11 8.22
N GLU A 91 -17.34 9.85 8.51
CA GLU A 91 -18.71 9.44 8.78
C GLU A 91 -19.21 10.25 9.99
N SER A 92 -20.31 10.99 9.80
CA SER A 92 -20.93 11.85 10.83
C SER A 92 -21.77 11.06 11.82
#